data_AF-A0A9P6J4Z1-F1
#
_entry.id   AF-A0A9P6J4Z1-F1
#
_cell.length_a   1.000
_cell.length_b   1.000
_cell.length_c   1.000
_cell.angle_alpha   90.00
_cell.angle_beta   90.00
_cell.angle_gamma   90.00
#
_symmetry.space_group_name_H-M   'P 1'
#
loop_
_entity.id
_entity.type
_entity.pdbx_description
1 polymer ?
#
loop_
_entity_poly.entity_id
_entity_poly.type
_entity_poly.pdbx_seq_one_letter_code
_entity_poly.pdbx_strand_id
1 'polypeptide(L)'
;MGASDSKLTFKKGVFRLFEERNIPSATNDYWEQFWTLPESADDVFLLVGSQDIRRVRDEARENLECLIEKILNQLFRLCESPEFLTPQAPTIQALNCVRVLTRIFPFVFESEDLMDWEDRYFWTPRTVVVSTKKRPCSTEQFSTPTGRPAAAATDSEIQPAPLTGEHESDATWPRVKEEFLELEEKSVPSNGQRLIKTLLELLFTPGFTLPTTLETSSRVSYVIWYVELFDTIASFSA
;
A
#
# COMPACT_ATOMS: atom_id res chain seq x y z
N MET A 1 23.31 23.75 12.26
CA MET A 1 23.65 23.57 10.83
C MET A 1 22.71 22.49 10.30
N GLY A 2 21.82 22.73 9.35
CA GLY A 2 20.83 21.69 8.99
C GLY A 2 20.09 21.94 7.67
N ALA A 3 19.50 23.12 7.49
CA ALA A 3 18.71 23.41 6.29
C ALA A 3 19.55 23.51 5.01
N SER A 4 20.71 24.18 5.05
CA SER A 4 21.58 24.33 3.86
C SER A 4 22.19 23.01 3.39
N ASP A 5 22.58 22.13 4.32
CA ASP A 5 23.15 20.81 4.00
C ASP A 5 22.10 19.83 3.47
N SER A 6 20.88 19.88 4.01
CA SER A 6 19.74 19.09 3.52
C SER A 6 19.35 19.48 2.09
N LYS A 7 19.32 20.78 1.78
CA LYS A 7 19.04 21.27 0.41
C LYS A 7 20.13 20.88 -0.58
N LEU A 8 21.39 20.92 -0.17
CA LEU A 8 22.50 20.46 -1.00
C LEU A 8 22.42 18.95 -1.27
N THR A 9 22.12 18.16 -0.25
CA THR A 9 21.94 16.71 -0.37
C THR A 9 20.79 16.38 -1.30
N PHE A 10 19.63 17.04 -1.11
CA PHE A 10 18.47 16.88 -1.99
C PHE A 10 18.80 17.22 -3.45
N LYS A 11 19.49 18.34 -3.69
CA LYS A 11 19.88 18.75 -5.05
C LYS A 11 20.84 17.77 -5.72
N LYS A 12 21.80 17.21 -4.97
CA LYS A 12 22.67 16.13 -5.48
C LYS A 12 21.84 14.88 -5.82
N GLY A 13 20.84 14.57 -4.98
CA GLY A 13 19.89 13.50 -5.24
C GLY A 13 19.12 13.68 -6.56
N VAL A 14 18.69 14.90 -6.86
CA VAL A 14 18.03 15.26 -8.12
C VAL A 14 18.98 15.07 -9.31
N PHE A 15 20.23 15.51 -9.23
CA PHE A 15 21.20 15.33 -10.32
C PHE A 15 21.52 13.86 -10.61
N ARG A 16 21.60 13.06 -9.55
CA ARG A 16 21.80 11.61 -9.68
C ARG A 16 20.74 10.94 -10.56
N LEU A 17 19.50 11.46 -10.59
CA LEU A 17 18.41 10.89 -11.40
C LEU A 17 18.73 10.85 -12.90
N PHE A 18 19.54 11.77 -13.44
CA PHE A 18 19.91 11.77 -14.85
C PHE A 18 21.39 11.43 -15.08
N GLU A 19 22.25 11.54 -14.07
CA GLU A 19 23.67 11.19 -14.17
C GLU A 19 23.91 9.68 -14.09
N GLU A 20 23.12 8.96 -13.29
CA GLU A 20 23.23 7.51 -13.10
C GLU A 20 22.04 6.79 -13.73
N ARG A 21 22.30 5.81 -14.60
CA ARG A 21 21.25 4.99 -15.23
C ARG A 21 20.87 3.81 -14.33
N ASN A 22 19.59 3.41 -14.36
CA ASN A 22 19.07 2.24 -13.64
C ASN A 22 19.36 2.25 -12.12
N ILE A 23 19.02 3.34 -11.43
CA ILE A 23 19.18 3.40 -9.97
C ILE A 23 18.33 2.29 -9.33
N PRO A 24 18.90 1.43 -8.47
CA PRO A 24 18.16 0.31 -7.91
C PRO A 24 16.93 0.77 -7.10
N SER A 25 15.78 0.17 -7.38
CA SER A 25 14.55 0.43 -6.64
C SER A 25 14.65 0.02 -5.16
N ALA A 26 15.60 -0.85 -4.81
CA ALA A 26 15.85 -1.28 -3.43
C ALA A 26 16.63 -0.25 -2.58
N THR A 27 17.20 0.80 -3.18
CA THR A 27 17.97 1.83 -2.45
C THR A 27 17.02 2.80 -1.73
N ASN A 28 16.35 2.33 -0.68
CA ASN A 28 15.31 3.08 0.02
C ASN A 28 15.79 4.46 0.52
N ASP A 29 16.97 4.53 1.14
CA ASP A 29 17.54 5.78 1.66
C ASP A 29 17.64 6.88 0.59
N TYR A 30 17.94 6.49 -0.66
CA TYR A 30 18.01 7.44 -1.77
C TYR A 30 16.63 7.97 -2.17
N TRP A 31 15.63 7.11 -2.28
CA TRP A 31 14.28 7.52 -2.69
C TRP A 31 13.57 8.29 -1.57
N GLU A 32 13.84 7.93 -0.30
CA GLU A 32 13.24 8.58 0.87
C GLU A 32 13.50 10.07 0.93
N GLN A 33 14.66 10.52 0.44
CA GLN A 33 15.03 11.92 0.44
C GLN A 33 14.00 12.82 -0.28
N PHE A 34 13.24 12.28 -1.24
CA PHE A 34 12.24 13.03 -2.02
C PHE A 34 10.99 13.42 -1.24
N TRP A 35 10.70 12.74 -0.12
CA TRP A 35 9.60 13.13 0.77
C TRP A 35 10.07 13.54 2.17
N THR A 36 11.32 13.28 2.54
CA THR A 36 11.86 13.64 3.86
C THR A 36 12.65 14.95 3.88
N LEU A 37 13.40 15.30 2.83
CA LEU A 37 14.26 16.49 2.82
C LEU A 37 13.58 17.82 2.47
N PRO A 38 12.57 17.88 1.57
CA PRO A 38 11.95 19.15 1.25
C PRO A 38 11.23 19.76 2.47
N GLU A 39 11.55 21.00 2.81
CA GLU A 39 10.92 21.71 3.93
C GLU A 39 9.68 22.48 3.46
N SER A 40 9.68 22.96 2.21
CA SER A 40 8.62 23.78 1.63
C SER A 40 8.29 23.40 0.18
N ALA A 41 7.19 23.95 -0.36
CA ALA A 41 6.89 23.84 -1.77
C ALA A 41 7.97 24.55 -2.61
N ASP A 42 8.39 25.75 -2.20
CA ASP A 42 9.43 26.50 -2.90
C ASP A 42 10.73 25.72 -3.04
N ASP A 43 11.14 24.97 -2.01
CA ASP A 43 12.32 24.10 -2.10
C ASP A 43 12.18 23.04 -3.19
N VAL A 44 11.02 22.40 -3.33
CA VAL A 44 10.77 21.43 -4.40
C VAL A 44 10.87 22.10 -5.76
N PHE A 45 10.22 23.24 -5.96
CA PHE A 45 10.21 23.93 -7.25
C PHE A 45 11.56 24.54 -7.63
N LEU A 46 12.36 24.96 -6.66
CA LEU A 46 13.71 25.52 -6.86
C LEU A 46 14.78 24.44 -7.05
N LEU A 47 14.71 23.35 -6.30
CA LEU A 47 15.75 22.30 -6.29
C LEU A 47 15.47 21.20 -7.32
N VAL A 48 14.21 20.97 -7.68
CA VAL A 48 13.81 20.11 -8.80
C VAL A 48 13.55 21.00 -10.02
N GLY A 49 14.62 21.34 -10.74
CA GLY A 49 14.58 22.22 -11.91
C GLY A 49 13.81 21.61 -13.08
N SER A 50 13.16 22.45 -13.88
CA SER A 50 12.40 21.97 -15.04
C SER A 50 13.29 21.32 -16.10
N GLN A 51 14.51 21.84 -16.26
CA GLN A 51 15.50 21.24 -17.16
C GLN A 51 15.99 19.90 -16.61
N ASP A 52 16.19 19.79 -15.30
CA ASP A 52 16.60 18.54 -14.66
C ASP A 52 15.55 17.46 -14.92
N ILE A 53 14.25 17.74 -14.72
CA ILE A 53 13.18 16.76 -14.96
C ILE A 53 13.14 16.32 -16.43
N ARG A 54 13.31 17.25 -17.39
CA ARG A 54 13.39 16.90 -18.81
C ARG A 54 14.58 16.00 -19.11
N ARG A 55 15.75 16.28 -18.51
CA ARG A 55 16.92 15.40 -18.62
C ARG A 55 16.65 14.02 -18.02
N VAL A 56 16.01 13.92 -16.85
CA VAL A 56 15.63 12.61 -16.31
C VAL A 56 14.68 11.89 -17.26
N ARG A 57 13.68 12.57 -17.81
CA ARG A 57 12.71 11.98 -18.74
C ARG A 57 13.36 11.48 -20.03
N ASP A 58 14.19 12.30 -20.66
CA ASP A 58 14.74 12.07 -21.99
C ASP A 58 16.00 11.20 -21.93
N GLU A 59 16.86 11.45 -20.93
CA GLU A 59 18.09 10.70 -20.75
C GLU A 59 17.84 9.45 -19.91
N ALA A 60 17.19 9.50 -18.75
CA ALA A 60 17.13 8.39 -17.78
C ALA A 60 15.71 8.01 -17.34
N ARG A 61 14.84 7.73 -18.31
CA ARG A 61 13.41 7.47 -18.11
C ARG A 61 13.11 6.45 -17.01
N GLU A 62 13.88 5.37 -16.92
CA GLU A 62 13.69 4.32 -15.92
C GLU A 62 13.72 4.85 -14.46
N ASN A 63 14.52 5.90 -14.22
CA ASN A 63 14.60 6.53 -12.90
C ASN A 63 13.39 7.43 -12.63
N LEU A 64 12.83 8.06 -13.67
CA LEU A 64 11.58 8.84 -13.56
C LEU A 64 10.41 7.93 -13.18
N GLU A 65 10.28 6.80 -13.88
CA GLU A 65 9.23 5.82 -13.61
C GLU A 65 9.35 5.26 -12.19
N CYS A 66 10.56 4.90 -11.77
CA CYS A 66 10.84 4.44 -10.41
C CYS A 66 10.53 5.53 -9.36
N LEU A 67 10.92 6.78 -9.61
CA LEU A 67 10.62 7.90 -8.71
C LEU A 67 9.11 8.08 -8.51
N ILE A 68 8.34 8.09 -9.61
CA ILE A 68 6.88 8.20 -9.57
C ILE A 68 6.29 7.02 -8.77
N GLU A 69 6.73 5.79 -9.04
CA GLU A 69 6.29 4.61 -8.30
C GLU A 69 6.54 4.73 -6.80
N LYS A 70 7.76 5.14 -6.40
CA LYS A 70 8.12 5.29 -4.98
C LYS A 70 7.30 6.36 -4.29
N ILE A 71 7.08 7.51 -4.94
CA ILE A 71 6.30 8.60 -4.38
C ILE A 71 4.83 8.20 -4.24
N LEU A 72 4.23 7.55 -5.24
CA LEU A 72 2.85 7.07 -5.16
C LEU A 72 2.69 6.03 -4.05
N ASN A 73 3.59 5.05 -3.97
CA ASN A 73 3.55 4.04 -2.91
C ASN A 73 3.70 4.65 -1.52
N GLN A 74 4.56 5.65 -1.35
CA GLN A 74 4.70 6.39 -0.10
C GLN A 74 3.40 7.14 0.25
N LEU A 75 2.86 7.89 -0.70
CA LEU A 75 1.62 8.66 -0.52
C LEU A 75 0.47 7.74 -0.09
N PHE A 76 0.25 6.65 -0.81
CA PHE A 76 -0.81 5.69 -0.49
C PHE A 76 -0.62 5.07 0.89
N ARG A 77 0.60 4.66 1.23
CA ARG A 77 0.88 4.05 2.54
C ARG A 77 0.64 5.02 3.70
N LEU A 78 1.05 6.27 3.55
CA LEU A 78 0.81 7.31 4.56
C LEU A 78 -0.69 7.59 4.70
N CYS A 79 -1.40 7.73 3.59
CA CYS A 79 -2.82 8.01 3.59
C CYS A 79 -3.66 6.80 4.01
N GLU A 80 -3.21 5.56 3.86
CA GLU A 80 -3.97 4.38 4.30
C GLU A 80 -3.64 3.98 5.74
N SER A 81 -2.63 4.59 6.35
CA SER A 81 -2.26 4.33 7.75
C SER A 81 -3.37 4.75 8.72
N PRO A 82 -3.69 3.92 9.74
CA PRO A 82 -4.62 4.30 10.80
C PRO A 82 -4.08 5.45 11.66
N GLU A 83 -2.77 5.69 11.64
CA GLU A 83 -2.10 6.74 12.39
C GLU A 83 -2.06 8.09 11.64
N PHE A 84 -2.64 8.17 10.44
CA PHE A 84 -2.66 9.41 9.66
C PHE A 84 -3.33 10.54 10.46
N LEU A 85 -2.69 11.72 10.49
CA LEU A 85 -3.07 12.91 11.28
C LEU A 85 -2.99 12.77 12.79
N THR A 86 -2.40 11.70 13.31
CA THR A 86 -1.95 11.72 14.70
C THR A 86 -0.79 12.72 14.85
N PRO A 87 -0.55 13.27 16.06
CA PRO A 87 0.58 14.18 16.29
C PRO A 87 1.96 13.58 15.95
N GLN A 88 2.07 12.25 15.88
CA GLN A 88 3.29 11.53 15.52
C GLN A 88 3.37 11.21 14.02
N ALA A 89 2.29 11.46 13.26
CA ALA A 89 2.23 11.16 11.84
C ALA A 89 3.17 12.07 11.07
N PRO A 90 3.95 11.52 10.11
CA PRO A 90 4.81 12.34 9.25
C PRO A 90 3.98 12.98 8.12
N THR A 91 2.99 13.80 8.48
CA THR A 91 2.05 14.45 7.56
C THR A 91 2.76 15.34 6.52
N ILE A 92 3.92 15.91 6.89
CA ILE A 92 4.79 16.66 5.97
C ILE A 92 5.29 15.78 4.82
N GLN A 93 5.57 14.48 5.06
CA GLN A 93 6.00 13.58 3.99
C GLN A 93 4.90 13.38 2.96
N ALA A 94 3.64 13.24 3.38
CA ALA A 94 2.51 13.14 2.47
C ALA A 94 2.37 14.42 1.61
N LEU A 95 2.56 15.58 2.24
CA LEU A 95 2.56 16.87 1.54
C LEU A 95 3.71 16.98 0.54
N ASN A 96 4.91 16.51 0.89
CA ASN A 96 6.06 16.47 0.00
C ASN A 96 5.84 15.52 -1.18
N CYS A 97 5.23 14.35 -0.97
CA CYS A 97 4.82 13.47 -2.08
C CYS A 97 3.93 14.23 -3.07
N VAL A 98 2.90 14.95 -2.60
CA VAL A 98 2.00 15.73 -3.46
C VAL A 98 2.74 16.86 -4.18
N ARG A 99 3.65 17.56 -3.50
CA ARG A 99 4.47 18.63 -4.09
C ARG A 99 5.35 18.11 -5.23
N VAL A 100 6.02 16.98 -5.02
CA VAL A 100 6.90 16.38 -6.04
C VAL A 100 6.10 15.82 -7.21
N LEU A 101 4.97 15.16 -6.98
CA LEU A 101 4.08 14.71 -8.06
C LEU A 101 3.59 15.88 -8.91
N THR A 102 3.10 16.94 -8.25
CA THR A 102 2.67 18.19 -8.93
C THR A 102 3.80 18.78 -9.76
N ARG A 103 5.05 18.68 -9.29
CA ARG A 103 6.22 19.19 -10.00
C ARG A 103 6.59 18.34 -11.23
N ILE A 104 6.46 17.02 -11.15
CA ILE A 104 6.92 16.09 -12.19
C ILE A 104 5.87 15.90 -13.29
N PHE A 105 4.60 15.79 -12.94
CA PHE A 105 3.52 15.39 -13.86
C PHE A 105 3.41 16.23 -15.13
N PRO A 106 3.57 17.56 -15.12
CA PRO A 106 3.55 18.35 -16.35
C PRO A 106 4.55 17.86 -17.40
N PHE A 107 5.70 17.35 -16.98
CA PHE A 107 6.77 16.88 -17.87
C PHE A 107 6.54 15.46 -18.39
N VAL A 108 5.74 14.66 -17.67
CA VAL A 108 5.25 13.36 -18.13
C VAL A 108 4.22 13.57 -19.23
N PHE A 109 3.24 14.45 -19.00
CA PHE A 109 2.12 14.68 -19.92
C PHE A 109 2.49 15.53 -21.16
N GLU A 110 3.61 16.27 -21.13
CA GLU A 110 4.06 17.02 -22.32
C GLU A 110 4.77 16.15 -23.39
N SER A 111 5.11 14.90 -23.07
CA SER A 111 5.90 14.02 -23.97
C SER A 111 5.04 12.91 -24.59
N GLU A 112 4.96 12.89 -25.92
CA GLU A 112 4.25 11.85 -26.68
C GLU A 112 4.87 10.45 -26.44
N ASP A 113 6.18 10.36 -26.24
CA ASP A 113 6.91 9.10 -26.00
C ASP A 113 6.51 8.41 -24.68
N LEU A 114 5.91 9.16 -23.74
CA LEU A 114 5.42 8.62 -22.47
C LEU A 114 3.93 8.28 -22.50
N MET A 115 3.15 8.73 -23.49
CA MET A 115 1.69 8.55 -23.52
C MET A 115 1.28 7.09 -23.36
N ASP A 116 1.92 6.20 -24.11
CA ASP A 116 1.71 4.75 -24.07
C ASP A 116 1.99 4.14 -22.70
N TRP A 117 3.04 4.62 -22.02
CA TRP A 117 3.40 4.13 -20.69
C TRP A 117 2.51 4.72 -19.61
N GLU A 118 2.20 6.00 -19.71
CA GLU A 118 1.28 6.70 -18.82
C GLU A 118 -0.05 5.96 -18.79
N ASP A 119 -0.60 5.63 -19.96
CA ASP A 119 -1.88 4.92 -20.07
C ASP A 119 -1.84 3.54 -19.41
N ARG A 120 -0.78 2.77 -19.72
CA ARG A 120 -0.54 1.47 -19.08
C ARG A 120 -0.35 1.57 -17.57
N TYR A 121 0.36 2.59 -17.10
CA TYR A 121 0.74 2.71 -15.70
C TYR A 121 -0.39 3.26 -14.82
N PHE A 122 -1.10 4.29 -15.29
CA PHE A 122 -2.11 5.01 -14.54
C PHE A 122 -3.53 4.50 -14.78
N TRP A 123 -3.88 4.08 -15.99
CA TRP A 123 -5.27 3.85 -16.36
C TRP A 123 -5.64 2.37 -16.55
N THR A 124 -4.65 1.49 -16.73
CA THR A 124 -4.92 0.05 -16.83
C THR A 124 -5.29 -0.55 -15.46
N PRO A 125 -6.43 -1.26 -15.35
CA PRO A 125 -6.81 -1.97 -14.12
C PRO A 125 -5.77 -3.03 -13.75
N ARG A 126 -5.52 -3.20 -12.45
CA ARG A 126 -4.61 -4.24 -11.98
C ARG A 126 -5.39 -5.44 -11.49
N THR A 127 -4.86 -6.63 -11.70
CA THR A 127 -5.39 -7.86 -11.12
C THR A 127 -4.48 -8.31 -9.99
N VAL A 128 -5.08 -8.69 -8.86
CA VAL A 128 -4.38 -9.37 -7.78
C VAL A 128 -4.96 -10.77 -7.66
N VAL A 129 -4.07 -11.75 -7.57
CA VAL A 129 -4.46 -13.13 -7.30
C VAL A 129 -4.59 -13.28 -5.79
N VAL A 130 -5.80 -13.54 -5.32
CA VAL A 130 -6.05 -13.83 -3.90
C VAL A 130 -6.19 -15.33 -3.75
N SER A 131 -5.39 -15.93 -2.88
CA SER A 131 -5.56 -17.33 -2.48
C SER A 131 -6.54 -17.39 -1.31
N THR A 132 -7.71 -17.97 -1.55
CA THR A 132 -8.68 -18.24 -0.47
C THR A 132 -8.62 -19.70 -0.08
N LYS A 133 -8.29 -19.98 1.18
CA LYS A 133 -8.30 -21.34 1.73
C LYS A 133 -9.74 -21.70 2.17
N LYS A 134 -10.47 -22.45 1.34
CA LYS A 134 -11.75 -23.05 1.77
C LYS A 134 -11.48 -24.15 2.80
N ARG A 135 -12.18 -24.12 3.94
CA ARG A 135 -12.22 -25.28 4.85
C ARG A 135 -13.17 -26.33 4.26
N PRO A 136 -12.83 -27.64 4.33
CA PRO A 136 -13.75 -28.68 3.90
C PRO A 136 -14.99 -28.68 4.80
N CYS A 137 -16.16 -28.66 4.18
CA CYS A 137 -17.45 -28.77 4.84
C CYS A 137 -17.57 -30.15 5.50
N SER A 138 -17.88 -30.18 6.79
CA SER A 138 -17.97 -31.41 7.59
C SER A 138 -19.08 -32.31 7.05
N THR A 139 -18.74 -33.50 6.57
CA THR A 139 -19.71 -34.58 6.36
C THR A 139 -20.30 -34.97 7.71
N GLU A 140 -21.63 -34.83 7.86
CA GLU A 140 -22.35 -35.19 9.08
C GLU A 140 -22.16 -36.67 9.43
N GLN A 141 -21.73 -36.95 10.67
CA GLN A 141 -21.71 -38.30 11.22
C GLN A 141 -22.85 -38.45 12.23
N PHE A 142 -23.73 -39.38 11.90
CA PHE A 142 -24.88 -39.90 12.63
C PHE A 142 -24.45 -40.46 14.01
N SER A 143 -25.13 -40.05 15.07
CA SER A 143 -24.85 -40.48 16.45
C SER A 143 -25.58 -41.79 16.80
N THR A 144 -24.89 -42.70 17.51
CA THR A 144 -25.50 -43.82 18.25
C THR A 144 -25.01 -43.82 19.71
N PRO A 145 -25.88 -44.11 20.70
CA PRO A 145 -25.57 -43.95 22.12
C PRO A 145 -24.89 -45.18 22.74
N THR A 146 -23.95 -44.93 23.65
CA THR A 146 -23.16 -45.90 24.40
C THR A 146 -23.88 -46.40 25.65
N GLY A 147 -24.03 -47.71 25.79
CA GLY A 147 -24.41 -48.41 27.03
C GLY A 147 -23.20 -49.12 27.64
N ARG A 148 -22.95 -48.86 28.93
CA ARG A 148 -21.99 -49.56 29.82
C ARG A 148 -22.52 -50.98 30.13
N PRO A 149 -21.68 -51.95 30.56
CA PRO A 149 -21.27 -52.02 31.96
C PRO A 149 -19.84 -52.54 32.21
N ALA A 150 -19.41 -52.45 33.48
CA ALA A 150 -18.16 -52.98 34.02
C ALA A 150 -18.45 -53.94 35.20
N ALA A 151 -17.76 -55.09 35.23
CA ALA A 151 -17.58 -56.04 36.34
C ALA A 151 -16.55 -57.09 35.85
N ALA A 152 -15.59 -57.67 36.59
CA ALA A 152 -15.16 -57.65 37.99
C ALA A 152 -13.72 -58.24 38.06
N ALA A 153 -13.04 -58.04 39.21
CA ALA A 153 -12.00 -58.84 39.93
C ALA A 153 -11.07 -59.82 39.15
N THR A 154 -9.78 -60.06 39.43
CA THR A 154 -8.96 -60.07 40.68
C THR A 154 -7.48 -60.36 40.32
N ASP A 155 -6.56 -59.76 41.08
CA ASP A 155 -5.25 -60.18 41.64
C ASP A 155 -4.09 -60.90 40.89
N SER A 156 -2.89 -60.64 41.45
CA SER A 156 -1.61 -61.39 41.42
C SER A 156 -0.46 -60.99 40.45
N GLU A 157 0.51 -60.27 41.02
CA GLU A 157 1.96 -60.59 41.15
C GLU A 157 2.95 -60.73 39.96
N ILE A 158 4.08 -59.99 40.12
CA ILE A 158 5.50 -60.32 39.78
C ILE A 158 6.06 -59.93 38.39
N GLN A 159 7.06 -59.03 38.43
CA GLN A 159 8.11 -58.73 37.42
C GLN A 159 9.03 -59.94 37.18
N PRO A 160 9.70 -60.13 36.01
CA PRO A 160 10.64 -59.14 35.45
C PRO A 160 10.78 -59.08 33.92
N ALA A 161 11.47 -58.04 33.45
CA ALA A 161 12.08 -57.90 32.11
C ALA A 161 13.13 -59.03 31.86
N PRO A 162 13.72 -59.27 30.65
CA PRO A 162 13.96 -58.28 29.58
C PRO A 162 14.08 -58.82 28.10
N LEU A 163 14.45 -57.90 27.20
CA LEU A 163 15.18 -58.05 25.91
C LEU A 163 14.46 -58.49 24.60
N THR A 164 14.47 -57.52 23.67
CA THR A 164 14.82 -57.58 22.23
C THR A 164 14.03 -58.46 21.25
N GLY A 165 13.53 -57.81 20.20
CA GLY A 165 13.56 -58.38 18.85
C GLY A 165 12.29 -58.24 18.02
N GLU A 166 12.32 -57.27 17.10
CA GLU A 166 11.77 -57.38 15.73
C GLU A 166 10.25 -57.27 15.55
N HIS A 167 9.80 -56.17 14.92
CA HIS A 167 8.51 -56.11 14.24
C HIS A 167 8.64 -55.44 12.88
N GLU A 168 8.18 -56.17 11.87
CA GLU A 168 8.12 -55.83 10.45
C GLU A 168 7.43 -54.49 10.18
N SER A 169 7.95 -53.78 9.17
CA SER A 169 7.43 -52.48 8.72
C SER A 169 6.30 -52.69 7.71
N ASP A 170 5.08 -52.48 8.15
CA ASP A 170 3.91 -52.38 7.28
C ASP A 170 3.76 -50.93 6.82
N ALA A 171 4.33 -50.62 5.65
CA ALA A 171 4.35 -49.26 5.10
C ALA A 171 2.97 -48.85 4.57
N THR A 172 2.14 -48.31 5.46
CA THR A 172 0.95 -47.55 5.08
C THR A 172 1.37 -46.16 4.61
N TRP A 173 1.34 -45.92 3.30
CA TRP A 173 1.55 -44.56 2.76
C TRP A 173 0.42 -43.63 3.21
N PRO A 174 0.71 -42.47 3.84
CA PRO A 174 -0.32 -41.52 4.22
C PRO A 174 -0.86 -40.83 2.96
N ARG A 175 -2.18 -40.93 2.75
CA ARG A 175 -2.91 -40.25 1.68
C ARG A 175 -2.81 -38.74 1.91
N VAL A 176 -1.93 -38.07 1.15
CA VAL A 176 -1.82 -36.61 1.15
C VAL A 176 -3.17 -36.05 0.73
N LYS A 177 -3.84 -35.32 1.62
CA LYS A 177 -4.98 -34.49 1.25
C LYS A 177 -4.43 -33.33 0.43
N GLU A 178 -4.58 -33.38 -0.88
CA GLU A 178 -4.31 -32.23 -1.74
C GLU A 178 -5.22 -31.08 -1.30
N GLU A 179 -4.64 -30.09 -0.61
CA GLU A 179 -5.30 -28.83 -0.32
C GLU A 179 -5.39 -28.05 -1.63
N PHE A 180 -6.55 -28.10 -2.29
CA PHE A 180 -6.82 -27.26 -3.46
C PHE A 180 -6.94 -25.79 -3.01
N LEU A 181 -5.94 -24.98 -3.35
CA LEU A 181 -6.01 -23.52 -3.24
C LEU A 181 -6.74 -22.99 -4.47
N GLU A 182 -7.96 -22.47 -4.29
CA GLU A 182 -8.65 -21.71 -5.32
C GLU A 182 -7.99 -20.33 -5.43
N LEU A 183 -7.50 -20.01 -6.63
CA LEU A 183 -6.97 -18.70 -6.98
C LEU A 183 -8.11 -17.87 -7.58
N GLU A 184 -8.53 -16.82 -6.88
CA GLU A 184 -9.53 -15.88 -7.37
C GLU A 184 -8.81 -14.61 -7.86
N GLU A 185 -9.00 -14.25 -9.13
CA GLU A 185 -8.49 -13.00 -9.68
C GLU A 185 -9.43 -11.86 -9.33
N LYS A 186 -8.96 -10.92 -8.50
CA LYS A 186 -9.72 -9.72 -8.13
C LYS A 186 -9.17 -8.50 -8.84
N SER A 187 -10.06 -7.75 -9.49
CA SER A 187 -9.71 -6.44 -10.07
C SER A 187 -9.50 -5.40 -8.96
N VAL A 188 -8.39 -4.67 -9.06
CA VAL A 188 -7.95 -3.60 -8.16
C VAL A 188 -7.90 -2.29 -8.97
N PRO A 189 -8.25 -1.15 -8.34
CA PRO A 189 -8.15 0.15 -9.00
C PRO A 189 -6.76 0.42 -9.59
N SER A 190 -6.75 1.12 -10.72
CA SER A 190 -5.54 1.58 -11.37
C SER A 190 -4.81 2.64 -10.52
N ASN A 191 -3.56 2.98 -10.86
CA ASN A 191 -2.80 3.98 -10.10
C ASN A 191 -3.45 5.35 -10.18
N GLY A 192 -3.94 5.73 -11.36
CA GLY A 192 -4.63 6.99 -11.61
C GLY A 192 -5.91 7.08 -10.77
N GLN A 193 -6.72 6.02 -10.76
CA GLN A 193 -7.93 5.99 -9.92
C GLN A 193 -7.60 6.10 -8.43
N ARG A 194 -6.62 5.33 -7.94
CA ARG A 194 -6.19 5.39 -6.54
C ARG A 194 -5.64 6.76 -6.18
N LEU A 195 -4.81 7.35 -7.04
CA LEU A 195 -4.24 8.68 -6.87
C LEU A 195 -5.32 9.76 -6.77
N ILE A 196 -6.24 9.81 -7.73
CA ILE A 196 -7.34 10.79 -7.73
C ILE A 196 -8.18 10.64 -6.46
N LYS A 197 -8.54 9.39 -6.10
CA LYS A 197 -9.29 9.13 -4.87
C LYS A 197 -8.54 9.64 -3.65
N THR A 198 -7.26 9.31 -3.49
CA THR A 198 -6.43 9.75 -2.36
C THR A 198 -6.32 11.28 -2.31
N LEU A 199 -6.10 11.95 -3.44
CA LEU A 199 -6.03 13.41 -3.49
C LEU A 199 -7.36 14.08 -3.12
N LEU A 200 -8.48 13.51 -3.57
CA LEU A 200 -9.82 13.98 -3.19
C LEU A 200 -10.07 13.80 -1.69
N GLU A 201 -9.72 12.64 -1.12
CA GLU A 201 -9.84 12.42 0.32
C GLU A 201 -8.98 13.43 1.10
N LEU A 202 -7.73 13.66 0.68
CA LEU A 202 -6.84 14.66 1.28
C LEU A 202 -7.42 16.08 1.21
N LEU A 203 -8.10 16.47 0.13
CA LEU A 203 -8.72 17.79 -0.01
C LEU A 203 -9.86 18.04 1.00
N PHE A 204 -10.50 16.97 1.47
CA PHE A 204 -11.64 17.02 2.38
C PHE A 204 -11.33 16.40 3.75
N THR A 205 -10.07 16.40 4.17
CA THR A 205 -9.67 15.84 5.48
C THR A 205 -9.49 16.95 6.52
N PRO A 206 -10.31 16.98 7.59
CA PRO A 206 -10.11 17.85 8.77
C PRO A 206 -8.75 17.64 9.42
N GLY A 207 -8.07 18.73 9.78
CA GLY A 207 -6.71 18.68 10.34
C GLY A 207 -5.60 18.52 9.29
N PHE A 208 -5.94 18.40 8.01
CA PHE A 208 -4.99 18.45 6.90
C PHE A 208 -5.22 19.67 6.00
N THR A 209 -6.36 19.71 5.32
CA THR A 209 -6.77 20.79 4.40
C THR A 209 -7.99 21.54 4.92
N LEU A 210 -8.85 20.88 5.70
CA LEU A 210 -9.99 21.48 6.36
C LEU A 210 -9.68 21.82 7.83
N PRO A 211 -10.34 22.83 8.41
CA PRO A 211 -10.26 23.10 9.84
C PRO A 211 -10.65 21.88 10.68
N THR A 212 -9.95 21.67 11.80
CA THR A 212 -10.23 20.61 12.79
C THR A 212 -11.65 20.70 13.37
N THR A 213 -12.31 21.86 13.29
CA THR A 213 -13.70 22.03 13.72
C THR A 213 -14.71 21.25 12.88
N LEU A 214 -14.32 20.82 11.67
CA LEU A 214 -15.15 20.02 10.75
C LEU A 214 -14.92 18.51 10.92
N GLU A 215 -14.25 18.09 12.01
CA GLU A 215 -14.10 16.67 12.35
C GLU A 215 -15.46 15.98 12.44
N THR A 216 -15.59 14.87 11.72
CA THR A 216 -16.79 14.02 11.73
C THR A 216 -16.41 12.62 12.18
N SER A 217 -17.40 11.73 12.37
CA SER A 217 -17.12 10.32 12.63
C SER A 217 -16.36 9.65 11.48
N SER A 218 -16.45 10.19 10.25
CA SER A 218 -15.65 9.75 9.11
C SER A 218 -14.40 10.61 8.97
N ARG A 219 -13.30 10.00 8.52
CA ARG A 219 -12.03 10.68 8.28
C ARG A 219 -12.12 11.79 7.22
N VAL A 220 -13.08 11.69 6.30
CA VAL A 220 -13.31 12.64 5.21
C VAL A 220 -14.65 13.33 5.43
N SER A 221 -14.65 14.66 5.29
CA SER A 221 -15.81 15.53 5.51
C SER A 221 -16.20 16.22 4.21
N TYR A 222 -17.25 15.71 3.55
CA TYR A 222 -17.76 16.24 2.27
C TYR A 222 -18.75 17.42 2.44
N VAL A 223 -18.68 18.14 3.56
CA VAL A 223 -19.72 19.10 3.99
C VAL A 223 -19.88 20.30 3.04
N ILE A 224 -18.92 20.57 2.16
CA ILE A 224 -18.92 21.75 1.26
C ILE A 224 -19.64 21.45 -0.07
N TRP A 225 -20.92 21.04 -0.05
CA TRP A 225 -21.78 21.07 -1.25
C TRP A 225 -23.28 21.32 -0.97
N TYR A 226 -23.72 21.37 0.29
CA TYR A 226 -25.16 21.50 0.59
C TYR A 226 -25.67 22.92 0.83
N VAL A 227 -24.80 23.89 1.15
CA VAL A 227 -25.27 25.21 1.64
C VAL A 227 -25.38 26.25 0.52
N GLU A 228 -24.34 26.43 -0.32
CA GLU A 228 -24.36 27.52 -1.30
C GLU A 228 -25.29 27.29 -2.51
N LEU A 229 -25.53 26.03 -2.91
CA LEU A 229 -26.43 25.74 -4.02
C LEU A 229 -27.90 25.93 -3.64
N PHE A 230 -28.26 25.66 -2.37
CA PHE A 230 -29.63 25.85 -1.88
C PHE A 230 -29.94 27.30 -1.52
N ASP A 231 -28.99 28.06 -0.96
CA ASP A 231 -29.22 29.49 -0.65
C ASP A 231 -29.36 30.34 -1.93
N THR A 232 -28.66 29.97 -3.01
CA THR A 232 -28.80 30.64 -4.31
C THR A 232 -30.13 30.32 -5.00
N ILE A 233 -30.68 29.12 -4.83
CA ILE A 233 -31.99 28.74 -5.38
C ILE A 233 -33.14 29.31 -4.52
N ALA A 234 -32.98 29.37 -3.19
CA ALA A 234 -33.97 29.93 -2.29
C ALA A 234 -34.13 31.46 -2.46
N SER A 235 -33.03 32.18 -2.74
CA SER A 235 -33.08 33.64 -3.00
C SER A 235 -33.66 34.02 -4.37
N PHE A 236 -33.74 33.09 -5.33
CA PHE A 236 -34.40 33.30 -6.63
C PHE A 236 -35.91 32.97 -6.61
N SER A 237 -36.42 32.43 -5.50
CA SER A 237 -37.82 32.00 -5.33
C SER A 237 -38.62 32.90 -4.37
N ALA A 238 -38.09 34.06 -3.99
CA ALA A 238 -38.77 35.07 -3.16
C ALA A 238 -38.84 36.41 -3.91
#